data_AF-A0ABD5XCV9-F1
#
_entry.id   AF-A0ABD5XCV9-F1
#
_cell.length_a   1.000
_cell.length_b   1.000
_cell.length_c   1.000
_cell.angle_alpha   90.00
_cell.angle_beta   90.00
_cell.angle_gamma   90.00
#
_symmetry.space_group_name_H-M   'P 1'
#
loop_
_entity.id
_entity.type
_entity.pdbx_description
1 polymer ?
#
loop_
_entity_poly.entity_id
_entity_poly.type
_entity_poly.pdbx_seq_one_letter_code
_entity_poly.pdbx_strand_id
1 'polypeptide(L)'
;MTERASSTDRDVEHHQLLAHGCQNDHFTVPGHPRCPACGEPQEKTLDLTKKTGIVKTWTRVAATPPGVREPNTLAIVEFALEVDTVSMLGGTIEQVSLGEQVRPVYIDTLRDADESVRQGANQSWGGFRFEPVSPDE
;
A
#
# COMPACT_ATOMS: atom_id res chain seq x y z
N MET A 1 45.16 13.91 11.36
CA MET A 1 43.88 14.54 10.97
C MET A 1 43.70 14.31 9.49
N THR A 2 42.87 13.34 9.13
CA THR A 2 42.39 13.14 7.76
C THR A 2 40.97 12.64 7.88
N GLU A 3 40.09 13.30 7.14
CA GLU A 3 38.67 13.43 7.42
C GLU A 3 37.91 12.10 7.34
N ARG A 4 36.99 11.93 8.29
CA ARG A 4 35.92 10.93 8.21
C ARG A 4 35.07 11.25 6.98
N ALA A 5 35.06 10.35 6.01
CA ALA A 5 34.04 10.35 4.98
C ALA A 5 32.67 10.28 5.65
N SER A 6 31.88 11.33 5.43
CA SER A 6 30.49 11.42 5.85
C SER A 6 29.69 10.32 5.15
N SER A 7 29.39 9.25 5.88
CA SER A 7 28.38 8.26 5.52
C SER A 7 27.03 8.98 5.54
N THR A 8 26.63 9.52 4.38
CA THR A 8 25.27 9.99 4.12
C THR A 8 24.63 9.07 3.09
N ASP A 9 24.73 7.77 3.37
CA ASP A 9 23.93 6.73 2.73
C ASP A 9 23.22 6.02 3.87
N ARG A 10 22.13 6.64 4.34
CA ARG A 10 21.24 6.01 5.33
C ARG A 10 20.26 5.19 4.52
N ASP A 11 20.37 3.87 4.68
CA ASP A 11 19.53 2.84 4.10
C ASP A 11 18.06 3.29 3.99
N VAL A 12 17.61 3.60 2.77
CA VAL A 12 16.18 3.71 2.49
C VAL A 12 15.68 2.27 2.41
N GLU A 13 15.02 1.77 3.46
CA GLU A 13 14.28 0.51 3.37
C GLU A 13 13.21 0.65 2.27
N HIS A 14 13.49 0.03 1.11
CA HIS A 14 12.57 -0.03 0.00
C HIS A 14 11.46 -1.03 0.31
N HIS A 15 10.43 -0.56 1.00
CA HIS A 15 9.18 -1.29 1.15
C HIS A 15 8.54 -1.48 -0.23
N GLN A 16 8.09 -2.69 -0.53
CA GLN A 16 7.48 -3.03 -1.80
C GLN A 16 6.00 -3.38 -1.63
N LEU A 17 5.16 -2.83 -2.51
CA LEU A 17 3.78 -3.25 -2.64
C LEU A 17 3.69 -4.37 -3.68
N LEU A 18 3.56 -5.62 -3.23
CA LEU A 18 3.58 -6.79 -4.13
C LEU A 18 2.17 -7.34 -4.37
N ALA A 19 1.85 -7.57 -5.65
CA ALA A 19 0.79 -8.49 -6.05
C ALA A 19 1.37 -9.90 -6.18
N HIS A 20 0.62 -10.91 -5.75
CA HIS A 20 1.05 -12.31 -5.78
C HIS A 20 0.23 -13.09 -6.80
N GLY A 21 0.92 -13.82 -7.68
CA GLY A 21 0.33 -14.50 -8.83
C GLY A 21 0.61 -15.99 -8.83
N CYS A 22 -0.31 -16.77 -9.41
CA CYS A 22 -0.07 -18.18 -9.72
C CYS A 22 0.43 -18.37 -11.17
N GLN A 23 0.75 -19.61 -11.54
CA GLN A 23 1.21 -19.93 -12.89
C GLN A 23 0.22 -19.55 -14.01
N ASN A 24 -1.08 -19.49 -13.71
CA ASN A 24 -2.15 -19.09 -14.63
C ASN A 24 -2.42 -17.57 -14.66
N ASP A 25 -1.52 -16.77 -14.07
CA ASP A 25 -1.57 -15.31 -14.06
C ASP A 25 -2.80 -14.67 -13.38
N HIS A 26 -3.42 -15.39 -12.44
CA HIS A 26 -4.35 -14.78 -11.48
C HIS A 26 -3.57 -14.12 -10.35
N PHE A 27 -3.68 -12.80 -10.21
CA PHE A 27 -2.99 -12.01 -9.19
C PHE A 27 -3.93 -11.58 -8.05
N THR A 28 -3.39 -11.49 -6.83
CA THR A 28 -4.13 -10.99 -5.66
C THR A 28 -3.28 -10.06 -4.81
N VAL A 29 -3.97 -9.17 -4.10
CA VAL A 29 -3.44 -8.35 -3.01
C VAL A 29 -4.44 -8.44 -1.84
N PRO A 30 -4.05 -8.92 -0.64
CA PRO A 30 -2.73 -9.48 -0.30
C PRO A 30 -2.46 -10.83 -0.96
N GLY A 31 -1.24 -11.34 -0.81
CA GLY A 31 -0.88 -12.68 -1.27
C GLY A 31 -1.52 -13.79 -0.44
N HIS A 32 -1.75 -14.92 -1.08
CA HIS A 32 -2.30 -16.14 -0.50
C HIS A 32 -1.39 -17.34 -0.79
N PRO A 33 -1.24 -18.32 0.12
CA PRO A 33 -0.46 -19.53 -0.17
C PRO A 33 -0.96 -20.31 -1.40
N ARG A 34 -2.27 -20.23 -1.68
CA ARG A 34 -2.93 -20.85 -2.84
C ARG A 34 -3.84 -19.82 -3.49
N CYS A 35 -3.86 -19.82 -4.82
CA CYS A 35 -4.68 -18.94 -5.63
C CYS A 35 -6.17 -19.18 -5.33
N PRO A 36 -6.93 -18.16 -4.95
CA PRO A 36 -8.36 -18.31 -4.65
C PRO A 36 -9.20 -18.66 -5.90
N ALA A 37 -8.72 -18.33 -7.11
CA ALA A 37 -9.45 -18.60 -8.35
C ALA A 37 -9.27 -20.05 -8.85
N CYS A 38 -8.07 -20.63 -8.73
CA CYS A 38 -7.76 -21.95 -9.32
C CYS A 38 -7.03 -22.95 -8.40
N GLY A 39 -6.67 -22.58 -7.17
CA GLY A 39 -6.03 -23.47 -6.20
C GLY A 39 -4.53 -23.73 -6.41
N GLU A 40 -3.93 -23.21 -7.49
CA GLU A 40 -2.48 -23.32 -7.74
C GLU A 40 -1.66 -22.49 -6.72
N PRO A 41 -0.42 -22.87 -6.38
CA PRO A 41 0.46 -22.04 -5.56
C PRO A 41 0.64 -20.63 -6.16
N GLN A 42 0.69 -19.59 -5.32
CA GLN A 42 1.12 -18.27 -5.75
C GLN A 42 2.63 -18.11 -5.53
N GLU A 43 3.40 -18.30 -6.60
CA GLU A 43 4.87 -18.24 -6.58
C GLU A 43 5.41 -17.01 -7.33
N LYS A 44 4.59 -16.36 -8.16
CA LYS A 44 4.95 -15.14 -8.88
C LYS A 44 4.70 -13.94 -7.98
N THR A 45 5.52 -12.90 -8.14
CA THR A 45 5.27 -11.59 -7.57
C THR A 45 5.40 -10.52 -8.64
N LEU A 46 4.62 -9.46 -8.50
CA LEU A 46 4.69 -8.26 -9.33
C LEU A 46 4.75 -7.03 -8.43
N ASP A 47 5.76 -6.20 -8.63
CA ASP A 47 5.93 -4.96 -7.88
C ASP A 47 5.00 -3.86 -8.40
N LEU A 48 4.11 -3.38 -7.54
CA LEU A 48 3.16 -2.30 -7.81
C LEU A 48 3.66 -0.94 -7.31
N THR A 49 4.80 -0.88 -6.62
CA THR A 49 5.28 0.33 -5.91
C THR A 49 5.41 1.54 -6.83
N LYS A 50 5.78 1.32 -8.10
CA LYS A 50 5.92 2.37 -9.12
C LYS A 50 4.72 2.46 -10.09
N LYS A 51 3.68 1.66 -9.90
CA LYS A 51 2.47 1.69 -10.74
C LYS A 51 1.48 2.72 -10.20
N THR A 52 0.70 3.31 -11.09
CA THR A 52 -0.50 4.05 -10.73
C THR A 52 -1.71 3.13 -10.75
N GLY A 53 -2.71 3.45 -9.93
CA GLY A 53 -4.00 2.77 -9.89
C GLY A 53 -5.15 3.78 -9.96
N ILE A 54 -6.35 3.28 -10.22
CA ILE A 54 -7.57 4.08 -10.36
C ILE A 54 -8.46 3.87 -9.14
N VAL A 55 -8.91 4.97 -8.53
CA VAL A 55 -9.89 4.92 -7.43
C VAL A 55 -11.24 4.42 -7.97
N LYS A 56 -11.67 3.24 -7.54
CA LYS A 56 -12.95 2.61 -7.92
C LYS A 56 -14.10 2.98 -7.00
N THR A 57 -13.80 3.29 -5.75
CA THR A 57 -14.74 3.86 -4.77
C THR A 57 -13.95 4.34 -3.56
N TRP A 58 -14.53 5.23 -2.78
CA TRP A 58 -13.91 5.77 -1.57
C TRP A 58 -14.95 6.17 -0.53
N THR A 59 -14.49 6.32 0.72
CA THR A 59 -15.30 6.84 1.82
C THR A 59 -14.44 7.64 2.78
N ARG A 60 -15.04 8.65 3.42
CA ARG A 60 -14.41 9.43 4.49
C ARG A 60 -14.92 8.91 5.83
N VAL A 61 -14.03 8.28 6.60
CA VAL A 61 -14.33 7.83 7.95
C VAL A 61 -14.12 9.01 8.90
N ALA A 62 -15.23 9.58 9.37
CA ALA A 62 -15.22 10.78 10.20
C ALA A 62 -14.94 10.50 11.68
N ALA A 63 -15.25 9.31 12.18
CA ALA A 63 -14.98 8.88 13.56
C ALA A 63 -14.17 7.59 13.52
N THR A 64 -12.91 7.65 13.92
CA THR A 64 -11.98 6.52 13.81
C THR A 64 -11.62 5.95 15.18
N PRO A 65 -11.22 4.67 15.27
CA PRO A 65 -10.72 4.11 16.52
C PRO A 65 -9.49 4.88 17.04
N PRO A 66 -9.22 4.88 18.36
CA PRO A 66 -8.03 5.53 18.95
C PRO A 66 -6.72 5.15 18.26
N GLY A 67 -5.80 6.10 18.15
CA GLY A 67 -4.55 5.99 17.41
C GLY A 67 -4.68 5.94 15.88
N VAL A 68 -5.88 5.84 15.32
CA VAL A 68 -6.08 5.99 13.87
C VAL A 68 -6.36 7.46 13.57
N ARG A 69 -5.77 7.96 12.49
CA ARG A 69 -5.94 9.35 12.04
C ARG A 69 -7.42 9.68 11.82
N GLU A 70 -7.89 10.82 12.32
CA GLU A 70 -9.25 11.30 12.13
C GLU A 70 -9.24 12.69 11.47
N PRO A 71 -9.95 12.91 10.35
CA PRO A 71 -10.68 11.93 9.54
C PRO A 71 -9.74 11.06 8.68
N ASN A 72 -10.16 9.84 8.36
CA ASN A 72 -9.40 8.93 7.48
C ASN A 72 -10.17 8.66 6.19
N THR A 73 -9.64 9.10 5.06
CA THR A 73 -10.17 8.71 3.75
C THR A 73 -9.62 7.34 3.37
N LEU A 74 -10.53 6.43 3.02
CA LEU A 74 -10.25 5.07 2.55
C LEU A 74 -10.72 4.93 1.10
N ALA A 75 -9.94 4.25 0.27
CA ALA A 75 -10.23 4.03 -1.13
C ALA A 75 -9.95 2.57 -1.53
N ILE A 76 -10.78 2.05 -2.43
CA ILE A 76 -10.48 0.85 -3.20
C ILE A 76 -9.85 1.31 -4.50
N VAL A 77 -8.61 0.90 -4.73
CA VAL A 77 -7.79 1.27 -5.88
C VAL A 77 -7.53 0.04 -6.72
N GLU A 78 -7.75 0.15 -8.03
CA GLU A 78 -7.54 -0.91 -9.01
C GLU A 78 -6.28 -0.61 -9.82
N PHE A 79 -5.36 -1.56 -9.85
CA PHE A 79 -4.13 -1.52 -10.64
C PHE A 79 -4.29 -2.38 -11.88
N ALA A 80 -3.99 -1.81 -13.05
CA ALA A 80 -3.94 -2.55 -14.29
C ALA A 80 -2.63 -3.36 -14.39
N LEU A 81 -2.78 -4.66 -14.67
CA LEU A 81 -1.71 -5.57 -15.04
C LEU A 81 -1.80 -5.87 -16.53
N GLU A 82 -0.84 -6.60 -17.08
CA GLU A 82 -0.83 -6.94 -18.52
C GLU A 82 -2.03 -7.81 -18.93
N VAL A 83 -2.49 -8.68 -18.03
CA VAL A 83 -3.53 -9.68 -18.33
C VAL A 83 -4.77 -9.59 -17.45
N ASP A 84 -4.70 -8.81 -16.36
CA ASP A 84 -5.78 -8.73 -15.36
C ASP A 84 -5.70 -7.40 -14.59
N THR A 85 -6.56 -7.22 -13.60
CA THR A 85 -6.51 -6.12 -12.64
C THR A 85 -6.46 -6.66 -11.23
N VAL A 86 -5.82 -5.91 -10.32
CA VAL A 86 -5.87 -6.21 -8.88
C VAL A 86 -6.39 -5.01 -8.12
N SER A 87 -7.32 -5.27 -7.20
CA SER A 87 -7.88 -4.24 -6.32
C SER A 87 -7.26 -4.31 -4.93
N MET A 88 -7.01 -3.15 -4.33
CA MET A 88 -6.49 -3.02 -2.98
C MET A 88 -7.29 -1.96 -2.22
N LEU A 89 -7.63 -2.25 -0.96
CA LEU A 89 -8.11 -1.25 -0.01
C LEU A 89 -6.92 -0.58 0.68
N GLY A 90 -6.91 0.74 0.70
CA GLY A 90 -5.90 1.53 1.42
C GLY A 90 -6.46 2.88 1.84
N GLY A 91 -5.76 3.57 2.73
CA GLY A 91 -6.10 4.97 3.02
C GLY A 91 -5.34 5.93 2.11
N THR A 92 -5.87 7.14 1.93
CA THR A 92 -5.27 8.15 1.07
C THR A 92 -4.62 9.26 1.89
N ILE A 93 -3.49 9.81 1.47
CA ILE A 93 -2.86 10.93 2.20
C ILE A 93 -3.57 12.27 1.96
N GLU A 94 -4.32 12.36 0.86
CA GLU A 94 -5.14 13.50 0.48
C GLU A 94 -6.57 13.05 0.12
N GLN A 95 -7.46 13.99 -0.17
CA GLN A 95 -8.80 13.64 -0.68
C GLN A 95 -8.69 13.07 -2.09
N VAL A 96 -9.59 12.14 -2.43
CA VAL A 96 -9.66 11.52 -3.75
C VAL A 96 -11.10 11.52 -4.26
N SER A 97 -11.24 11.38 -5.57
CA SER A 97 -12.50 11.26 -6.30
C SER A 97 -12.59 9.91 -7.01
N LEU A 98 -13.80 9.53 -7.41
CA LEU A 98 -14.01 8.36 -8.25
C LEU A 98 -13.30 8.54 -9.60
N GLY A 99 -12.54 7.54 -10.03
CA GLY A 99 -11.80 7.56 -11.30
C GLY A 99 -10.44 8.29 -11.24
N GLU A 100 -10.07 8.87 -10.10
CA GLU A 100 -8.81 9.57 -9.92
C GLU A 100 -7.62 8.59 -9.92
N GLN A 101 -6.51 9.02 -10.54
CA GLN A 101 -5.26 8.28 -10.53
C GLN A 101 -4.50 8.53 -9.23
N VAL A 102 -4.01 7.45 -8.63
CA VAL A 102 -3.22 7.50 -7.40
C VAL A 102 -2.01 6.59 -7.49
N ARG A 103 -0.96 6.89 -6.72
CA ARG A 103 0.23 6.04 -6.56
C ARG A 103 0.37 5.53 -5.13
N PRO A 104 0.94 4.33 -4.91
CA PRO A 104 1.31 3.87 -3.58
C PRO A 104 2.39 4.76 -2.96
N VAL A 105 2.20 5.12 -1.69
CA VAL A 105 3.19 5.80 -0.88
C VAL A 105 3.35 5.04 0.44
N TYR A 106 4.58 4.65 0.77
CA TYR A 106 4.86 4.01 2.05
C TYR A 106 4.90 5.05 3.16
N ILE A 107 4.32 4.72 4.32
CA ILE A 107 4.45 5.51 5.53
C ILE A 107 4.89 4.63 6.70
N ASP A 108 5.71 5.15 7.59
CA ASP A 108 6.27 4.38 8.71
C ASP A 108 5.27 4.12 9.84
N THR A 109 4.17 4.89 9.89
CA THR A 109 3.22 4.84 11.00
C THR A 109 1.78 5.07 10.53
N LEU A 110 1.06 3.98 10.28
CA LEU A 110 -0.36 3.96 9.93
C LEU A 110 -1.26 4.32 11.11
N ARG A 111 -0.81 3.99 12.34
CA ARG A 111 -1.53 4.15 13.61
C ARG A 111 -0.55 4.48 14.73
N ASP A 112 -0.97 5.32 15.67
CA ASP A 112 -0.28 5.49 16.95
C ASP A 112 -0.30 4.16 17.74
N ALA A 113 0.89 3.70 18.11
CA ALA A 113 1.09 2.45 18.81
C ALA A 113 0.60 2.51 20.27
N ASP A 114 0.74 3.67 20.93
CA ASP A 114 0.42 3.84 22.35
C ASP A 114 -1.10 3.89 22.58
N GLU A 115 -1.85 4.38 21.59
CA GLU A 115 -3.32 4.39 21.62
C GLU A 115 -3.96 3.13 21.02
N SER A 116 -3.16 2.21 20.48
CA SER A 116 -3.69 0.99 19.90
C SER A 116 -4.13 -0.02 20.97
N VAL A 117 -5.33 -0.57 20.80
CA VAL A 117 -5.85 -1.70 21.61
C VAL A 117 -4.98 -2.97 21.51
N ARG A 118 -4.17 -3.08 20.46
CA ARG A 118 -3.15 -4.13 20.30
C ARG A 118 -1.82 -3.58 20.80
N GLN A 119 -1.61 -3.60 22.12
CA GLN A 119 -0.36 -3.19 22.75
C GLN A 119 0.70 -4.29 22.58
N GLY A 120 1.88 -3.94 22.04
CA GLY A 120 3.03 -4.85 21.96
C GLY A 120 4.03 -4.50 20.84
N ALA A 121 5.31 -4.73 21.10
CA ALA A 121 6.44 -4.48 20.17
C ALA A 121 6.54 -5.47 18.99
N ASN A 122 5.54 -6.34 18.79
CA ASN A 122 5.59 -7.45 17.83
C ASN A 122 4.87 -7.16 16.50
N GLN A 123 4.64 -5.89 16.17
CA GLN A 123 4.01 -5.50 14.91
C GLN A 123 4.71 -4.29 14.29
N SER A 124 4.86 -4.31 12.96
CA SER A 124 5.22 -3.11 12.21
C SER A 124 3.99 -2.21 12.13
N TRP A 125 4.23 -0.90 12.23
CA TRP A 125 3.18 0.11 12.11
C TRP A 125 3.15 0.76 10.74
N GLY A 126 4.15 0.51 9.91
CA GLY A 126 4.22 1.06 8.57
C GLY A 126 3.40 0.28 7.55
N GLY A 127 3.14 0.93 6.43
CA GLY A 127 2.44 0.34 5.29
C GLY A 127 2.07 1.37 4.23
N PHE A 128 1.44 0.90 3.17
CA PHE A 128 1.10 1.74 2.03
C PHE A 128 -0.20 2.52 2.23
N ARG A 129 -0.17 3.75 1.76
CA ARG A 129 -1.31 4.62 1.46
C ARG A 129 -1.30 5.00 -0.02
N PHE A 130 -2.28 5.78 -0.44
CA PHE A 130 -2.36 6.30 -1.79
C PHE A 130 -2.29 7.82 -1.83
N GLU A 131 -1.57 8.35 -2.80
CA GLU A 131 -1.43 9.78 -3.10
C GLU A 131 -1.99 10.05 -4.50
N PRO A 132 -2.84 11.09 -4.69
CA PRO A 132 -3.21 11.56 -6.03
C PRO A 132 -1.99 11.83 -6.90
N VAL A 133 -2.04 11.37 -8.15
CA VAL A 133 -1.03 11.74 -9.14
C VAL A 133 -1.48 13.03 -9.80
N SER A 134 -0.60 14.04 -9.83
CA SER A 134 -0.91 15.28 -10.53
C SER A 134 -1.08 14.99 -12.03
N PRO A 135 -2.08 15.58 -12.71
CA PRO A 135 -2.31 15.33 -14.13
C PRO A 135 -1.17 15.82 -15.05
N ASP A 136 -0.22 16.57 -14.51
CA ASP A 136 0.93 17.16 -15.20
C ASP A 136 2.26 16.38 -14.99
N GLU A 137 2.21 15.22 -14.32
CA GLU A 137 3.39 14.38 -14.01
C GLU A 137 3.59 13.21 -15.00
#